data_AF-A0A1V4X9Y3-F1
#
_entry.id   AF-A0A1V4X9Y3-F1
#
_cell.length_a   1.000
_cell.length_b   1.000
_cell.length_c   1.000
_cell.angle_alpha   90.00
_cell.angle_beta   90.00
_cell.angle_gamma   90.00
#
_symmetry.space_group_name_H-M   'P 1'
#
loop_
_entity.id
_entity.type
_entity.pdbx_description
1 polymer ?
#
loop_
_entity_poly.entity_id
_entity_poly.type
_entity_poly.pdbx_seq_one_letter_code
_entity_poly.pdbx_strand_id
1 'polypeptide(L)'
;MLPEDAVAFAAKILKKQLQVFASLHTVVGSEDMDEEEEGEIISEKENLNDILLRHVEDLELSVRSANCLKNAGINLIGELVQRSEAEMLKTKNFGRKSLSEIKEILAEYGLTFGMKLEFTPWNKEMKDEIGEIQEEG
;
A
#
# COMPACT_ATOMS: atom_id res chain seq x y z
N MET A 1 22.17 9.55 -32.74
CA MET A 1 21.76 8.47 -31.83
C MET A 1 22.99 8.07 -31.07
N LEU A 2 23.03 8.37 -29.78
CA LEU A 2 24.14 8.01 -28.93
C LEU A 2 24.06 6.50 -28.64
N PRO A 3 25.20 5.82 -28.36
CA PRO A 3 25.19 4.41 -28.00
C PRO A 3 24.31 4.11 -26.79
N GLU A 4 24.19 5.06 -25.86
CA GLU A 4 23.32 5.00 -24.69
C GLU A 4 21.83 4.94 -25.08
N ASP A 5 21.41 5.73 -26.06
CA ASP A 5 20.04 5.70 -26.57
C ASP A 5 19.71 4.32 -27.14
N ALA A 6 20.63 3.73 -27.91
CA ALA A 6 20.44 2.42 -28.53
C ALA A 6 20.25 1.32 -27.48
N VAL A 7 21.03 1.36 -26.40
CA VAL A 7 20.91 0.40 -25.28
C VAL A 7 19.59 0.63 -24.53
N ALA A 8 19.20 1.88 -24.28
CA ALA A 8 17.93 2.21 -23.62
C ALA A 8 16.72 1.73 -24.44
N PHE A 9 16.75 1.88 -25.77
CA PHE A 9 15.72 1.35 -26.66
C PHE A 9 15.66 -0.18 -26.64
N ALA A 10 16.81 -0.85 -26.65
CA ALA A 10 16.87 -2.31 -26.56
C ALA A 10 16.27 -2.83 -25.23
N ALA A 11 16.63 -2.20 -24.11
CA ALA A 11 16.08 -2.53 -22.79
C ALA A 11 14.56 -2.32 -22.73
N LYS A 12 14.06 -1.21 -23.29
CA LYS A 12 12.61 -0.92 -23.36
C LYS A 12 11.84 -1.96 -24.17
N ILE A 13 12.41 -2.41 -25.29
CA ILE A 13 11.80 -3.46 -26.12
C ILE A 13 11.77 -4.78 -25.35
N LEU A 14 12.86 -5.13 -24.66
CA LEU A 14 12.96 -6.35 -23.86
C LEU A 14 11.90 -6.38 -22.73
N LYS A 15 11.77 -5.29 -21.97
CA LYS A 15 10.72 -5.15 -20.93
C LYS A 15 9.32 -5.40 -21.50
N LYS A 16 9.02 -4.82 -22.66
CA LYS A 16 7.72 -4.99 -23.33
C LYS A 16 7.45 -6.45 -23.75
N GLN A 17 8.48 -7.18 -24.17
CA GLN A 17 8.32 -8.59 -24.56
C GLN A 17 8.19 -9.50 -23.32
N LEU A 18 8.89 -9.20 -22.23
CA LEU A 18 8.80 -9.97 -20.99
C LEU A 18 7.44 -9.79 -20.28
N GLN A 19 6.78 -8.64 -20.44
CA GLN A 19 5.48 -8.34 -19.82
C GLN A 19 4.39 -9.39 -20.15
N VAL A 20 4.46 -10.02 -21.33
CA VAL A 20 3.52 -11.09 -21.73
C VAL A 20 3.65 -12.33 -20.83
N PHE A 21 4.84 -12.60 -20.30
CA PHE A 21 5.10 -13.73 -19.42
C PHE A 21 4.77 -13.43 -17.95
N ALA A 22 4.87 -12.17 -17.51
CA ALA A 22 4.45 -11.75 -16.16
C ALA A 22 2.96 -12.02 -15.90
N SER A 23 2.11 -11.93 -16.94
CA SER A 23 0.68 -12.26 -16.85
C SER A 23 0.38 -13.76 -16.87
N LEU A 24 1.37 -14.63 -17.10
CA LEU A 24 1.16 -16.09 -17.18
C LEU A 24 1.30 -16.80 -15.81
N HIS A 25 1.84 -16.12 -14.80
CA HIS A 25 2.03 -16.66 -13.45
C HIS A 25 0.72 -17.08 -12.75
N THR A 26 -0.45 -16.66 -13.26
CA THR A 26 -1.76 -16.97 -12.65
C THR A 26 -2.31 -18.37 -12.92
N VAL A 27 -1.66 -19.21 -13.74
CA VAL A 27 -2.21 -20.52 -14.16
C VAL A 27 -1.40 -21.73 -13.68
N VAL A 28 -0.24 -21.56 -13.04
CA VAL A 28 0.57 -22.70 -12.57
C VAL A 28 0.99 -22.51 -11.13
N GLY A 29 0.38 -23.28 -10.23
CA GLY A 29 0.99 -23.67 -8.98
C GLY A 29 0.82 -22.70 -7.81
N SER A 30 -0.10 -23.08 -6.92
CA SER A 30 0.05 -22.86 -5.48
C SER A 30 1.45 -23.27 -4.99
N GLU A 31 1.93 -22.56 -3.96
CA GLU A 31 3.06 -22.84 -3.05
C GLU A 31 4.27 -21.91 -3.21
N ASP A 32 4.30 -20.95 -2.26
CA ASP A 32 5.43 -20.33 -1.57
C ASP A 32 6.54 -19.60 -2.34
N MET A 33 6.67 -18.31 -1.98
CA MET A 33 7.89 -17.53 -1.80
C MET A 33 8.96 -17.62 -2.89
N ASP A 34 9.16 -16.53 -3.63
CA ASP A 34 10.33 -15.70 -3.38
C ASP A 34 10.14 -14.30 -4.00
N GLU A 35 10.70 -13.34 -3.29
CA GLU A 35 10.85 -11.94 -3.62
C GLU A 35 11.41 -11.76 -5.04
N GLU A 36 10.81 -10.89 -5.85
CA GLU A 36 11.54 -9.87 -6.62
C GLU A 36 10.55 -8.93 -7.30
N GLU A 37 10.93 -7.66 -7.22
CA GLU A 37 10.21 -6.46 -7.59
C GLU A 37 9.80 -6.44 -9.06
N GLU A 38 8.54 -6.06 -9.34
CA GLU A 38 8.20 -5.19 -10.48
C GLU A 38 6.75 -4.71 -10.36
N GLY A 39 6.50 -3.93 -9.31
CA GLY A 39 5.30 -3.09 -9.19
C GLY A 39 5.50 -1.71 -9.81
N GLU A 40 6.13 -1.58 -10.98
CA GLU A 40 6.14 -0.29 -11.70
C GLU A 40 4.84 -0.10 -12.48
N ILE A 41 3.79 0.27 -11.76
CA ILE A 41 2.73 1.16 -12.25
C ILE A 41 2.35 1.94 -10.98
N ILE A 42 2.65 3.22 -10.84
CA ILE A 42 1.80 4.29 -11.36
C ILE A 42 2.61 5.59 -11.51
N SER A 43 2.29 6.26 -12.62
CA SER A 43 2.59 7.63 -12.99
C SER A 43 2.33 8.63 -11.84
N GLU A 44 3.13 9.70 -11.78
CA GLU A 44 2.98 10.86 -10.88
C GLU A 44 3.41 10.59 -9.42
N LYS A 45 4.69 10.89 -9.17
CA LYS A 45 5.32 10.93 -7.84
C LYS A 45 4.61 11.92 -6.91
N GLU A 46 3.56 11.48 -6.22
CA GLU A 46 3.58 11.65 -4.78
C GLU A 46 4.62 10.67 -4.25
N ASN A 47 5.57 11.13 -3.43
CA ASN A 47 6.54 10.20 -2.86
C ASN A 47 5.72 9.17 -2.07
N LEU A 48 5.99 7.87 -2.21
CA LEU A 48 5.33 6.84 -1.41
C LEU A 48 5.34 7.20 0.08
N ASN A 49 6.40 7.87 0.53
CA ASN A 49 6.52 8.43 1.87
C ASN A 49 5.41 9.42 2.24
N ASP A 50 4.99 10.29 1.31
CA ASP A 50 3.91 11.27 1.50
C ASP A 50 2.55 10.57 1.63
N ILE A 51 2.30 9.55 0.81
CA ILE A 51 1.06 8.74 0.88
C ILE A 51 1.01 7.99 2.20
N LEU A 52 2.12 7.40 2.63
CA LEU A 52 2.17 6.66 3.89
C LEU A 52 1.95 7.58 5.12
N LEU A 53 2.38 8.86 5.03
CA LEU A 53 2.15 9.95 6.03
C LEU A 53 0.73 10.47 6.07
N ARG A 54 -0.09 10.12 5.09
CA ARG A 54 -1.46 10.60 5.02
C ARG A 54 -2.38 9.92 6.05
N HIS A 55 -3.39 10.66 6.49
CA HIS A 55 -4.41 10.13 7.37
C HIS A 55 -5.35 9.18 6.63
N VAL A 56 -5.76 8.12 7.32
CA VAL A 56 -6.74 7.15 6.83
C VAL A 56 -8.13 7.80 6.65
N GLU A 57 -8.42 8.89 7.35
CA GLU A 57 -9.66 9.66 7.17
C GLU A 57 -9.73 10.38 5.82
N ASP A 58 -8.58 10.64 5.18
CA ASP A 58 -8.51 11.27 3.86
C ASP A 58 -8.72 10.27 2.71
N LEU A 59 -8.66 8.97 3.02
CA LEU A 59 -9.11 7.93 2.11
C LEU A 59 -10.65 7.98 2.16
N GLU A 60 -11.30 8.17 1.02
CA GLU A 60 -12.77 8.29 0.88
C GLU A 60 -13.51 6.98 1.22
N LEU A 61 -13.31 6.50 2.44
CA LEU A 61 -13.79 5.25 2.98
C LEU A 61 -15.23 5.39 3.45
N SER A 62 -15.93 4.26 3.52
CA SER A 62 -17.23 4.25 4.17
C SER A 62 -17.11 4.63 5.65
N VAL A 63 -18.13 5.28 6.20
CA VAL A 63 -18.24 5.63 7.63
C VAL A 63 -17.96 4.42 8.53
N ARG A 64 -18.32 3.21 8.08
CA ARG A 64 -18.03 1.97 8.81
C ARG A 64 -16.53 1.69 8.82
N SER A 65 -15.89 1.68 7.65
CA SER A 65 -14.46 1.36 7.51
C SER A 65 -13.58 2.37 8.26
N ALA A 66 -13.90 3.66 8.20
CA ALA A 66 -13.22 4.70 9.00
C ALA A 66 -13.36 4.46 10.52
N ASN A 67 -14.58 4.16 11.00
CA ASN A 67 -14.81 3.84 12.42
C ASN A 67 -14.12 2.54 12.86
N CYS A 68 -13.98 1.56 11.98
CA CYS A 68 -13.23 0.33 12.27
C CYS A 68 -11.74 0.62 12.46
N LEU A 69 -11.16 1.49 11.62
CA LEU A 69 -9.75 1.86 11.66
C LEU A 69 -9.44 2.72 12.90
N LYS A 70 -10.30 3.69 13.21
CA LYS A 70 -10.21 4.50 14.43
C LYS A 70 -10.29 3.65 15.72
N ASN A 71 -11.21 2.68 15.77
CA ASN A 71 -11.30 1.75 16.91
C ASN A 71 -10.11 0.81 17.02
N ALA A 72 -9.40 0.54 15.92
CA ALA A 72 -8.16 -0.23 15.90
C ALA A 72 -6.92 0.62 16.26
N GLY A 73 -7.08 1.94 16.45
CA GLY A 73 -5.98 2.87 16.70
C GLY A 73 -5.05 3.08 15.50
N ILE A 74 -5.59 2.89 14.29
CA ILE A 74 -4.87 3.06 13.02
C ILE A 74 -5.30 4.38 12.42
N ASN A 75 -4.41 5.38 12.46
CA ASN A 75 -4.71 6.72 11.98
C ASN A 75 -4.04 7.04 10.64
N LEU A 76 -2.94 6.34 10.33
CA LEU A 76 -2.09 6.60 9.16
C LEU A 76 -2.09 5.42 8.19
N ILE A 77 -1.94 5.71 6.91
CA ILE A 77 -1.90 4.69 5.85
C ILE A 77 -0.70 3.76 6.06
N GLY A 78 0.44 4.30 6.50
CA GLY A 78 1.63 3.50 6.83
C GLY A 78 1.40 2.46 7.92
N GLU A 79 0.53 2.72 8.91
CA GLU A 79 0.18 1.74 9.94
C GLU A 79 -0.77 0.68 9.42
N LEU A 80 -1.66 1.05 8.51
CA LEU A 80 -2.61 0.15 7.87
C LEU A 80 -1.91 -0.91 7.00
N VAL A 81 -0.96 -0.49 6.15
CA VAL A 81 -0.26 -1.40 5.23
C VAL A 81 0.65 -2.40 5.95
N GLN A 82 1.12 -2.08 7.16
CA GLN A 82 1.92 -2.99 7.99
C GLN A 82 1.07 -4.11 8.61
N ARG A 83 -0.24 -3.90 8.77
CA ARG A 83 -1.16 -4.93 9.28
C ARG A 83 -1.46 -5.95 8.19
N SER A 84 -1.57 -7.21 8.60
CA SER A 84 -2.02 -8.27 7.69
C SER A 84 -3.55 -8.31 7.61
N GLU A 85 -4.08 -8.78 6.48
CA GLU A 85 -5.52 -8.99 6.30
C GLU A 85 -6.12 -9.86 7.41
N ALA A 86 -5.38 -10.88 7.85
CA ALA A 86 -5.77 -11.80 8.92
C ALA A 86 -5.84 -11.12 10.30
N GLU A 87 -4.97 -10.14 10.57
CA GLU A 87 -5.05 -9.32 11.79
C GLU A 87 -6.24 -8.37 11.73
N MET A 88 -6.48 -7.73 10.58
CA MET A 88 -7.62 -6.84 10.39
C MET A 88 -8.94 -7.58 10.63
N LEU A 89 -9.11 -8.79 10.09
CA LEU A 89 -10.31 -9.62 10.30
C LEU A 89 -10.53 -10.07 11.75
N LYS A 90 -9.47 -10.13 12.58
CA LYS A 90 -9.59 -10.48 14.00
C LYS A 90 -10.06 -9.30 14.85
N THR A 91 -9.96 -8.06 14.34
CA THR A 91 -10.39 -6.89 15.10
C THR A 91 -11.91 -6.82 15.23
N LYS A 92 -12.36 -6.53 16.45
CA LYS A 92 -13.79 -6.45 16.79
C LYS A 92 -14.37 -5.27 16.03
N ASN A 93 -15.23 -5.56 15.05
CA ASN A 93 -15.94 -4.65 14.13
C ASN A 93 -15.38 -4.59 12.69
N PHE A 94 -14.32 -5.32 12.34
CA PHE A 94 -13.89 -5.41 10.95
C PHE A 94 -14.66 -6.48 10.19
N GLY A 95 -15.26 -6.11 9.06
CA GLY A 95 -16.02 -7.04 8.21
C GLY A 95 -15.32 -7.31 6.89
N ARG A 96 -15.72 -8.42 6.22
CA ARG A 96 -15.27 -8.75 4.86
C ARG A 96 -15.49 -7.59 3.87
N LYS A 97 -16.60 -6.86 4.01
CA LYS A 97 -16.92 -5.70 3.18
C LYS A 97 -15.93 -4.54 3.38
N SER A 98 -15.65 -4.17 4.64
CA SER A 98 -14.67 -3.12 4.94
C SER A 98 -13.27 -3.49 4.47
N LEU A 99 -12.90 -4.77 4.57
CA LEU A 99 -11.62 -5.26 4.07
C LEU A 99 -11.50 -5.14 2.55
N SER A 100 -12.55 -5.50 1.80
CA SER A 100 -12.58 -5.33 0.34
C SER A 100 -12.52 -3.85 -0.06
N GLU A 101 -13.31 -2.97 0.58
CA GLU A 101 -13.29 -1.52 0.33
C GLU A 101 -11.87 -0.94 0.50
N ILE A 102 -11.21 -1.29 1.61
CA ILE A 102 -9.86 -0.79 1.89
C ILE A 102 -8.85 -1.37 0.91
N LYS A 103 -8.98 -2.64 0.52
CA LYS A 103 -8.08 -3.28 -0.45
C LYS A 103 -8.18 -2.64 -1.83
N GLU A 104 -9.39 -2.31 -2.27
CA GLU A 104 -9.62 -1.61 -3.54
C GLU A 104 -8.93 -0.24 -3.52
N ILE A 105 -9.14 0.55 -2.46
CA ILE A 105 -8.52 1.87 -2.33
C ILE A 105 -7.00 1.76 -2.22
N LEU A 106 -6.46 0.86 -1.41
CA LEU A 106 -5.01 0.66 -1.32
C LEU A 106 -4.41 0.26 -2.67
N ALA A 107 -5.12 -0.54 -3.47
CA ALA A 107 -4.68 -0.89 -4.83
C ALA A 107 -4.65 0.31 -5.78
N GLU A 108 -5.54 1.30 -5.62
CA GLU A 108 -5.48 2.57 -6.37
C GLU A 108 -4.20 3.35 -6.07
N TYR A 109 -3.68 3.28 -4.84
CA TYR A 109 -2.41 3.86 -4.43
C TYR A 109 -1.19 2.95 -4.69
N GLY A 110 -1.39 1.76 -5.28
CA GLY A 110 -0.33 0.77 -5.47
C GLY A 110 0.19 0.14 -4.16
N LEU A 111 -0.60 0.20 -3.10
CA LEU A 111 -0.28 -0.33 -1.77
C LEU A 111 -0.98 -1.68 -1.51
N THR A 112 -0.40 -2.48 -0.62
CA THR A 112 -0.95 -3.77 -0.22
C THR A 112 -0.84 -3.98 1.30
N PHE A 113 -1.58 -4.96 1.83
CA PHE A 113 -1.46 -5.35 3.23
C PHE A 113 -0.22 -6.22 3.47
N GLY A 114 0.33 -6.14 4.68
CA GLY A 114 1.50 -6.92 5.09
C GLY A 114 2.83 -6.38 4.54
N MET A 115 2.88 -5.12 4.11
CA MET A 115 4.13 -4.47 3.70
C MET A 115 5.04 -4.29 4.92
N LYS A 116 6.28 -4.77 4.83
CA LYS A 116 7.32 -4.51 5.83
C LYS A 116 7.98 -3.19 5.49
N LEU A 117 7.61 -2.13 6.21
CA LEU A 117 8.29 -0.84 6.09
C LEU A 117 9.50 -0.84 7.02
N GLU A 118 10.71 -0.82 6.47
CA GLU A 118 11.95 -0.71 7.27
C GLU A 118 12.10 0.65 7.96
N PHE A 119 11.36 1.64 7.48
CA PHE A 119 11.27 2.97 8.06
C PHE A 119 9.83 3.22 8.51
N THR A 120 9.65 3.40 9.82
CA THR A 120 8.40 3.90 10.41
C THR A 120 8.59 5.38 10.75
N PRO A 121 8.30 6.33 9.83
CA PRO A 121 8.39 7.75 10.17
C PRO A 121 7.42 8.14 11.30
N TRP A 122 6.33 7.38 11.45
CA TRP A 122 5.41 7.39 12.60
C TRP A 122 6.00 6.58 13.77
N ASN A 123 7.14 7.03 14.28
CA ASN A 123 7.60 6.58 15.58
C ASN A 123 6.62 7.07 16.66
N LYS A 124 6.52 6.27 17.72
CA LYS A 124 5.61 6.44 18.86
C LYS A 124 5.55 7.87 19.44
N GLU A 125 6.60 8.67 19.28
CA GLU A 125 6.70 10.06 19.73
C GLU A 125 5.82 11.05 18.91
N MET A 126 5.64 10.85 17.60
CA MET A 126 4.69 11.67 16.80
C MET A 126 3.23 11.33 17.09
N LYS A 127 2.95 10.11 17.59
CA LYS A 127 1.60 9.70 18.00
C LYS A 127 1.09 10.52 19.18
N ASP A 128 1.98 10.90 20.09
CA ASP A 128 1.66 11.71 21.25
C ASP A 128 1.39 13.18 20.85
N GLU A 129 2.14 13.75 19.88
CA GLU A 129 1.91 15.11 19.37
C GLU A 129 0.62 15.25 18.52
N ILE A 130 0.30 14.28 17.65
CA ILE A 130 -0.91 14.35 16.82
C ILE A 130 -2.18 14.12 17.66
N GLY A 131 -2.07 13.35 18.75
CA GLY A 131 -3.16 13.14 19.71
C GLY A 131 -3.52 14.39 20.51
N GLU A 132 -2.53 15.24 20.82
CA GLU A 132 -2.76 16.49 21.58
C GLU A 132 -3.40 17.60 20.75
N ILE A 133 -3.19 17.63 19.42
CA ILE A 133 -3.73 18.70 18.56
C ILE A 133 -5.26 18.58 18.34
N GLN A 134 -5.87 17.43 18.61
CA GLN A 134 -7.32 17.22 18.41
C GLN A 134 -8.20 17.54 19.64
N GLU A 135 -7.64 17.90 20.81
CA GLU A 135 -8.43 18.26 22.01
C GLU A 135 -8.60 19.78 22.26
N GLU A 136 -7.91 20.65 21.53
CA GLU A 136 -8.15 22.11 21.57
C GLU A 136 -8.92 22.59 20.33
N GLY A 137 -10.24 22.39 20.32
CA GLY A 137 -11.16 22.91 19.29
C GLY A 137 -12.62 22.87 19.71
#